data_AF-A0A348V357-F1
#
_entry.id   AF-A0A348V357-F1
#
_cell.length_a   1.000
_cell.length_b   1.000
_cell.length_c   1.000
_cell.angle_alpha   90.00
_cell.angle_beta   90.00
_cell.angle_gamma   90.00
#
_symmetry.space_group_name_H-M   'P 1'
#
loop_
_entity.id
_entity.type
_entity.pdbx_description
1 polymer ?
#
loop_
_entity_poly.entity_id
_entity_poly.type
_entity_poly.pdbx_seq_one_letter_code
_entity_poly.pdbx_strand_id
1 'polypeptide(L)'
;VLRIALLIGLVIGPGEELFWRGFFQERTGGTTSPVLGFALTALLYTAVHLASGNVMLVLAAAVCGLFWGWLYLRFRSPVLNVISHTLWDLAVFVIFPF
;
A
#
# COMPACT_ATOMS: atom_id res chain seq x y z
N VAL A 1 21.02 6.58 -4.55
CA VAL A 1 20.37 5.29 -4.90
C VAL A 1 20.32 4.34 -3.72
N LEU A 2 21.44 3.82 -3.18
CA LEU A 2 21.44 2.86 -2.07
C LEU A 2 20.64 3.33 -0.84
N ARG A 3 20.81 4.59 -0.40
CA ARG A 3 20.03 5.17 0.71
C ARG A 3 18.52 5.11 0.48
N ILE A 4 18.07 5.41 -0.75
CA ILE A 4 16.65 5.42 -1.12
C ILE A 4 16.12 3.98 -1.13
N ALA A 5 16.88 3.05 -1.72
CA ALA A 5 16.51 1.63 -1.74
C ALA A 5 16.37 1.04 -0.32
N LEU A 6 17.27 1.41 0.60
CA LEU A 6 17.18 0.98 2.01
C LEU A 6 15.97 1.59 2.73
N LEU A 7 15.67 2.87 2.50
CA LEU A 7 14.49 3.52 3.06
C LEU A 7 13.20 2.87 2.56
N ILE A 8 13.10 2.62 1.25
CA ILE A 8 11.97 1.92 0.65
C ILE A 8 11.85 0.50 1.23
N GLY A 9 12.96 -0.24 1.21
CA GLY A 9 13.00 -1.65 1.56
C GLY A 9 12.72 -1.97 3.03
N LEU A 10 13.19 -1.11 3.94
CA LEU A 10 13.19 -1.40 5.37
C LEU A 10 12.19 -0.57 6.16
N VAL A 11 11.74 0.56 5.62
CA VAL A 11 10.93 1.53 6.37
C VAL A 11 9.61 1.82 5.66
N ILE A 12 9.66 2.26 4.40
CA ILE A 12 8.46 2.75 3.70
C ILE A 12 7.52 1.58 3.37
N GLY A 13 7.96 0.61 2.55
CA GLY A 13 7.13 -0.53 2.18
C GLY A 13 6.62 -1.33 3.40
N PRO A 14 7.50 -1.71 4.35
CA PRO A 14 7.09 -2.35 5.59
C PRO A 14 6.13 -1.52 6.44
N GLY A 15 6.43 -0.25 6.65
CA GLY A 15 5.63 0.64 7.49
C GLY A 15 4.25 0.91 6.92
N GLU A 16 4.16 1.13 5.62
CA GLU A 16 2.89 1.37 4.94
C GLU A 16 1.96 0.16 5.01
N GLU A 17 2.45 -1.05 4.73
CA GLU A 17 1.60 -2.24 4.79
C GLU A 17 1.20 -2.60 6.22
N LEU A 18 2.07 -2.39 7.21
CA LEU A 18 1.71 -2.56 8.62
C LEU A 18 0.59 -1.60 9.03
N PHE A 19 0.67 -0.33 8.64
CA PHE A 19 -0.36 0.66 8.95
C PHE A 19 -1.67 0.41 8.19
N TRP A 20 -1.61 0.31 6.86
CA TRP A 20 -2.81 0.24 6.04
C TRP A 20 -3.49 -1.13 6.12
N ARG A 21 -2.73 -2.22 6.08
CA ARG A 21 -3.31 -3.58 6.00
C ARG A 21 -3.38 -4.22 7.37
N GLY A 22 -2.24 -4.29 8.05
CA GLY A 22 -2.13 -4.92 9.36
C GLY A 22 -2.95 -4.21 10.46
N PHE A 23 -3.10 -2.89 10.36
CA PHE A 23 -3.87 -2.11 11.32
C PHE A 23 -5.21 -1.61 10.76
N PHE A 24 -5.22 -0.73 9.77
CA PHE A 24 -6.43 0.00 9.37
C PHE A 24 -7.48 -0.91 8.70
N GLN A 25 -7.09 -1.68 7.68
CA GLN A 25 -7.97 -2.62 6.99
C GLN A 25 -8.46 -3.73 7.91
N GLU A 26 -7.55 -4.30 8.72
CA GLU A 26 -7.87 -5.35 9.68
C GLU A 26 -8.88 -4.87 10.73
N ARG A 27 -8.60 -3.75 11.41
CA ARG A 27 -9.49 -3.20 12.45
C ARG A 27 -10.85 -2.82 11.87
N THR A 28 -10.86 -2.02 10.81
CA THR A 28 -12.11 -1.56 10.18
C THR A 28 -12.92 -2.76 9.70
N GLY A 29 -12.25 -3.75 9.09
CA GLY A 29 -12.87 -4.97 8.62
C GLY A 29 -13.47 -5.83 9.73
N GLY A 30 -12.78 -5.90 10.89
CA GLY A 30 -13.23 -6.64 12.06
C GLY A 30 -14.37 -5.96 12.83
N THR A 31 -14.44 -4.63 12.83
CA THR A 31 -15.53 -3.88 13.51
C THR A 31 -16.75 -3.61 12.62
N THR A 32 -16.60 -3.76 11.30
CA THR A 32 -17.71 -3.54 10.34
C THR A 32 -17.94 -4.78 9.47
N SER A 33 -17.32 -4.85 8.30
CA SER A 33 -17.25 -6.06 7.48
C SER A 33 -15.92 -6.08 6.71
N PRO A 34 -15.40 -7.26 6.32
CA PRO A 34 -14.15 -7.35 5.58
C PRO A 34 -14.14 -6.54 4.27
N VAL A 35 -15.28 -6.49 3.57
CA VAL A 35 -15.43 -5.74 2.31
C VAL A 35 -15.42 -4.23 2.57
N LEU A 36 -16.10 -3.76 3.62
CA LEU A 36 -16.09 -2.33 3.96
C LEU A 36 -14.70 -1.87 4.43
N GLY A 37 -14.02 -2.69 5.24
CA GLY A 37 -12.63 -2.45 5.64
C GLY A 37 -11.71 -2.32 4.43
N PHE A 38 -11.82 -3.23 3.46
CA PHE A 38 -11.11 -3.16 2.19
C PHE A 38 -11.40 -1.86 1.41
N ALA A 39 -12.68 -1.55 1.18
CA ALA A 39 -13.08 -0.40 0.37
C ALA A 39 -12.64 0.94 1.00
N LEU A 40 -12.83 1.10 2.32
CA LEU A 40 -12.41 2.30 3.04
C LEU A 40 -10.89 2.46 3.07
N THR A 41 -10.16 1.36 3.25
CA THR A 41 -8.68 1.39 3.22
C THR A 41 -8.19 1.82 1.85
N ALA A 42 -8.71 1.23 0.76
CA ALA A 42 -8.31 1.58 -0.59
C ALA A 42 -8.63 3.05 -0.93
N LEU A 43 -9.81 3.53 -0.50
CA LEU A 43 -10.22 4.92 -0.69
C LEU A 43 -9.29 5.90 0.04
N LEU A 44 -9.02 5.67 1.32
CA LEU A 44 -8.19 6.56 2.13
C LEU A 44 -6.71 6.49 1.73
N TYR A 45 -6.21 5.30 1.42
CA TYR A 45 -4.88 5.10 0.84
C TYR A 45 -4.70 5.91 -0.44
N THR A 46 -5.72 5.95 -1.30
CA THR A 46 -5.70 6.78 -2.52
C THR A 46 -5.77 8.27 -2.17
N ALA A 47 -6.64 8.65 -1.23
CA ALA A 47 -6.91 10.04 -0.89
C ALA A 47 -5.68 10.78 -0.32
N VAL A 48 -4.85 10.11 0.48
CA VAL A 48 -3.62 10.74 1.02
C VAL A 48 -2.66 11.18 -0.10
N HIS A 49 -2.69 10.51 -1.25
CA HIS A 49 -1.87 10.85 -2.41
C HIS A 49 -2.38 12.09 -3.16
N LEU A 50 -3.61 12.57 -2.91
CA LEU A 50 -4.12 13.82 -3.50
C LEU A 50 -3.25 15.02 -3.10
N ALA A 51 -2.65 14.99 -1.91
CA ALA A 51 -1.75 16.03 -1.42
C ALA A 51 -0.46 16.17 -2.27
N SER A 52 -0.13 15.16 -3.09
CA SER A 52 1.02 15.23 -4.00
C SER A 52 0.81 16.19 -5.19
N GLY A 53 -0.44 16.53 -5.52
CA GLY A 53 -0.77 17.28 -6.74
C GLY A 53 -0.50 16.52 -8.05
N ASN A 54 -0.12 15.24 -7.98
CA ASN A 54 0.24 14.42 -9.13
C ASN A 54 -0.83 13.37 -9.44
N VAL A 55 -1.57 13.58 -10.53
CA VAL A 55 -2.66 12.69 -10.97
C VAL A 55 -2.16 11.26 -11.21
N MET A 56 -0.95 11.09 -11.76
CA MET A 56 -0.40 9.77 -12.03
C MET A 56 -0.13 8.99 -10.74
N LEU A 57 0.40 9.66 -9.70
CA LEU A 57 0.60 9.04 -8.38
C LEU A 57 -0.73 8.66 -7.72
N VAL A 58 -1.76 9.51 -7.85
CA VAL A 58 -3.10 9.21 -7.32
C VAL A 58 -3.70 7.98 -8.01
N LEU A 59 -3.59 7.89 -9.34
CA LEU A 59 -4.08 6.72 -10.10
C LEU A 59 -3.30 5.45 -9.75
N ALA A 60 -1.97 5.54 -9.64
CA ALA A 60 -1.13 4.43 -9.21
C ALA A 60 -1.52 3.96 -7.80
N ALA A 61 -1.75 4.88 -6.86
CA ALA A 61 -2.19 4.57 -5.51
C ALA A 61 -3.58 3.93 -5.49
N ALA A 62 -4.51 4.35 -6.37
CA ALA A 62 -5.82 3.72 -6.49
C ALA A 62 -5.72 2.26 -6.93
N VAL A 63 -4.98 1.99 -8.00
CA VAL A 63 -4.80 0.64 -8.54
C VAL A 63 -4.06 -0.25 -7.53
N CYS A 64 -2.95 0.23 -6.97
CA CYS A 64 -2.16 -0.54 -6.02
C CYS A 64 -2.88 -0.72 -4.68
N GLY A 65 -3.62 0.29 -4.23
CA GLY A 65 -4.48 0.24 -3.05
C GLY A 65 -5.53 -0.87 -3.14
N LEU A 66 -6.23 -0.96 -4.28
CA LEU A 66 -7.17 -2.04 -4.57
C LEU A 66 -6.46 -3.40 -4.65
N PHE A 67 -5.33 -3.49 -5.36
CA PHE A 67 -4.58 -4.73 -5.52
C PHE A 67 -4.09 -5.29 -4.18
N TRP A 68 -3.34 -4.51 -3.40
CA TRP A 68 -2.82 -4.94 -2.10
C TRP A 68 -3.91 -5.11 -1.06
N GLY A 69 -4.97 -4.30 -1.10
CA GLY A 69 -6.12 -4.49 -0.23
C GLY A 69 -6.84 -5.81 -0.51
N TRP A 70 -7.01 -6.19 -1.77
CA TRP A 70 -7.57 -7.49 -2.15
C TRP A 70 -6.63 -8.65 -1.78
N LEU A 71 -5.33 -8.48 -2.01
CA LEU A 71 -4.30 -9.45 -1.65
C LEU A 71 -4.35 -9.75 -0.14
N TYR A 72 -4.44 -8.70 0.68
CA TYR A 72 -4.59 -8.84 2.12
C TYR A 72 -5.92 -9.49 2.50
N LEU A 73 -7.04 -9.14 1.85
CA LEU A 73 -8.33 -9.77 2.10
C LEU A 73 -8.31 -11.28 1.82
N ARG A 74 -7.57 -11.70 0.78
CA ARG A 74 -7.49 -13.10 0.35
C ARG A 74 -6.58 -13.95 1.23
N PHE A 75 -5.40 -13.43 1.58
CA PHE A 75 -4.34 -14.20 2.24
C PHE A 75 -4.11 -13.82 3.70
N ARG A 76 -4.65 -12.69 4.15
CA ARG A 76 -4.48 -12.09 5.49
C ARG A 76 -3.02 -12.09 5.98
N SER A 77 -2.10 -11.79 5.07
CA SER A 77 -0.66 -11.80 5.35
C SER A 77 -0.07 -10.41 5.08
N PRO A 78 0.25 -9.62 6.13
CA PRO A 78 0.98 -8.37 5.97
C PRO A 78 2.34 -8.59 5.32
N VAL A 79 3.01 -9.72 5.59
CA VAL A 79 4.33 -10.02 5.04
C VAL A 79 4.30 -10.17 3.52
N LEU A 80 3.29 -10.89 2.99
CA LEU A 80 3.10 -11.04 1.55
C LEU A 80 2.93 -9.67 0.87
N ASN A 81 2.12 -8.84 1.50
CA ASN A 81 1.85 -7.46 1.12
C ASN A 81 3.12 -6.60 1.14
N VAL A 82 3.89 -6.66 2.23
CA VAL A 82 5.17 -5.93 2.38
C VAL A 82 6.13 -6.27 1.26
N ILE A 83 6.30 -7.56 0.96
CA ILE A 83 7.20 -8.01 -0.12
C ILE A 83 6.71 -7.48 -1.46
N SER A 84 5.41 -7.65 -1.76
CA SER A 84 4.81 -7.20 -3.02
C SER A 84 4.92 -5.69 -3.23
N HIS A 85 4.55 -4.90 -2.21
CA HIS A 85 4.63 -3.44 -2.24
C HIS A 85 6.07 -2.96 -2.36
N THR A 86 6.96 -3.45 -1.51
CA THR A 86 8.38 -3.06 -1.53
C THR A 86 9.04 -3.33 -2.89
N LEU A 87 8.75 -4.49 -3.51
CA LEU A 87 9.27 -4.80 -4.83
C LEU A 87 8.74 -3.86 -5.91
N TRP A 88 7.46 -3.49 -5.84
CA TRP A 88 6.87 -2.50 -6.73
C TRP A 88 7.55 -1.13 -6.60
N ASP A 89 7.72 -0.64 -5.37
CA ASP A 89 8.36 0.66 -5.13
C ASP A 89 9.81 0.69 -5.60
N LEU A 90 10.57 -0.38 -5.33
CA LEU A 90 11.94 -0.50 -5.84
C LEU A 90 11.97 -0.53 -7.38
N ALA A 91 11.02 -1.22 -8.00
CA ALA A 91 10.93 -1.26 -9.46
C ALA A 91 10.67 0.15 -10.04
N VAL A 92 9.71 0.89 -9.49
CA VAL A 92 9.30 2.20 -10.01
C VAL A 92 10.28 3.31 -9.64
N PHE A 93 10.79 3.36 -8.41
CA PHE A 93 11.62 4.48 -7.95
C PHE A 93 13.13 4.27 -8.09
N VAL A 94 13.59 3.03 -8.26
CA VAL A 94 15.02 2.71 -8.30
C VAL A 94 15.46 2.08 -9.61
N ILE A 95 14.73 1.07 -10.12
CA ILE A 95 15.16 0.31 -11.30
C ILE A 95 14.73 0.99 -12.59
N PHE A 96 13.45 1.38 -12.69
CA PHE A 96 12.86 2.02 -13.86
C PHE A 96 12.20 3.36 -13.49
N PRO A 97 12.97 4.36 -13.05
CA PRO A 97 12.42 5.67 -12.70
C PRO A 97 11.82 6.35 -13.93
N PHE A 98 10.56 6.77 -13.83
CA PHE A 98 9.83 7.56 -14.82
C PHE A 98 9.12 8.74 -14.16
#